data_AF-A0A5B9W509-F1
#
_entry.id   AF-A0A5B9W509-F1
#
_cell.length_a   1.000
_cell.length_b   1.000
_cell.length_c   1.000
_cell.angle_alpha   90.00
_cell.angle_beta   90.00
_cell.angle_gamma   90.00
#
_symmetry.space_group_name_H-M   'P 1'
#
loop_
_entity.id
_entity.type
_entity.pdbx_description
1 polymer ?
#
loop_
_entity_poly.entity_id
_entity_poly.type
_entity_poly.pdbx_seq_one_letter_code
_entity_poly.pdbx_strand_id
1 'polypeptide(L)'
;MMSRSETRNNRPEPEPLVETDSRFPSGPWCGFFLMPHQPGRHMMELQLTFRQGVMTGEGRDMIGPFLIKGRYQVEDGQCWWSKRYVGKHDVHYRGYNEGKGIWGLWEIPPSYKGGFHIWPEAMGDPTKQKLAESIEEPQDAPPVEAPAEELVPAGAGADAGFDVSVAAF
;
A
#
# COMPACT_ATOMS: atom_id res chain seq x y z
N MET A 1 37.43 -60.72 8.91
CA MET A 1 36.94 -59.37 9.24
C MET A 1 36.39 -58.74 7.97
N MET A 2 35.09 -58.89 7.69
CA MET A 2 34.44 -58.14 6.61
C MET A 2 33.84 -56.87 7.20
N SER A 3 34.34 -55.71 6.74
CA SER A 3 33.89 -54.39 7.16
C SER A 3 32.46 -54.13 6.67
N ARG A 4 31.57 -53.75 7.58
CA ARG A 4 30.19 -53.34 7.25
C ARG A 4 30.26 -52.04 6.43
N SER A 5 29.81 -52.10 5.19
CA SER A 5 29.48 -50.92 4.40
C SER A 5 28.29 -50.20 5.05
N GLU A 6 28.55 -49.01 5.57
CA GLU A 6 27.55 -48.11 6.13
C GLU A 6 26.62 -47.62 5.02
N THR A 7 25.34 -47.97 5.15
CA THR A 7 24.25 -47.42 4.35
C THR A 7 24.23 -45.91 4.58
N ARG A 8 24.58 -45.12 3.57
CA ARG A 8 24.35 -43.67 3.57
C ARG A 8 22.85 -43.45 3.73
N ASN A 9 22.44 -42.97 4.91
CA ASN A 9 21.08 -42.53 5.19
C ASN A 9 20.70 -41.46 4.16
N ASN A 10 19.85 -41.83 3.21
CA ASN A 10 19.23 -40.92 2.26
C ASN A 10 18.05 -40.21 2.97
N ARG A 11 18.37 -39.41 4.00
CA ARG A 11 17.37 -38.55 4.66
C ARG A 11 17.01 -37.46 3.65
N PRO A 12 15.73 -37.32 3.24
CA PRO A 12 15.34 -36.17 2.43
C PRO A 12 15.68 -34.92 3.22
N GLU A 13 16.45 -34.03 2.58
CA GLU A 13 16.76 -32.71 3.12
C GLU A 13 15.42 -32.04 3.49
N PRO A 14 15.31 -31.40 4.68
CA PRO A 14 14.05 -30.79 5.08
C PRO A 14 13.59 -29.82 3.99
N GLU A 15 12.33 -29.97 3.56
CA GLU A 15 11.66 -29.07 2.62
C GLU A 15 12.02 -27.63 2.97
N PRO A 16 12.52 -26.83 2.00
CA PRO A 16 13.08 -25.53 2.32
C PRO A 16 12.00 -24.67 2.99
N LEU A 17 12.32 -23.96 4.06
CA LEU A 17 11.30 -23.29 4.88
C LEU A 17 10.71 -22.08 4.16
N VAL A 18 9.39 -22.06 3.97
CA VAL A 18 8.63 -20.87 3.53
C VAL A 18 8.83 -19.75 4.56
N GLU A 19 8.86 -18.51 4.08
CA GLU A 19 8.97 -17.35 4.97
C GLU A 19 7.76 -17.20 5.89
N THR A 20 8.01 -16.82 7.16
CA THR A 20 7.01 -16.67 8.21
C THR A 20 6.88 -15.24 8.74
N ASP A 21 7.84 -14.35 8.45
CA ASP A 21 7.70 -12.93 8.77
C ASP A 21 6.49 -12.33 8.03
N SER A 22 5.60 -11.68 8.78
CA SER A 22 4.33 -11.16 8.27
C SER A 22 4.47 -10.05 7.23
N ARG A 23 5.66 -9.46 7.09
CA ARG A 23 5.97 -8.51 6.01
C ARG A 23 6.16 -9.23 4.67
N PHE A 24 6.55 -10.49 4.67
CA PHE A 24 6.92 -11.23 3.46
C PHE A 24 6.03 -12.45 3.20
N PRO A 25 4.69 -12.31 3.18
CA PRO A 25 3.82 -13.43 2.86
C PRO A 25 3.98 -13.82 1.38
N SER A 26 4.14 -15.12 1.12
CA SER A 26 3.99 -15.65 -0.22
C SER A 26 2.53 -15.62 -0.65
N GLY A 27 2.25 -15.43 -1.94
CA GLY A 27 0.89 -15.34 -2.46
C GLY A 27 0.69 -14.19 -3.44
N PRO A 28 -0.57 -13.76 -3.64
CA PRO A 28 -0.91 -12.66 -4.52
C PRO A 28 -0.59 -11.31 -3.87
N TRP A 29 0.01 -10.44 -4.67
CA TRP A 29 0.39 -9.07 -4.35
C TRP A 29 -0.11 -8.14 -5.46
N CYS A 30 -0.40 -6.91 -5.10
CA CYS A 30 -0.74 -5.87 -6.05
C CYS A 30 -0.02 -4.58 -5.70
N GLY A 31 -0.09 -3.58 -6.58
CA GLY A 31 0.46 -2.26 -6.31
C GLY A 31 0.64 -1.44 -7.55
N PHE A 32 1.53 -0.45 -7.50
CA PHE A 32 1.79 0.42 -8.62
C PHE A 32 3.25 0.83 -8.73
N PHE A 33 3.62 1.28 -9.93
CA PHE A 33 4.84 2.04 -10.17
C PHE A 33 4.50 3.41 -10.77
N LEU A 34 5.43 4.35 -10.62
CA LEU A 34 5.33 5.71 -11.13
C LEU A 34 6.32 5.88 -12.28
N MET A 35 5.88 6.50 -13.37
CA MET A 35 6.74 6.84 -14.51
C MET A 35 6.93 8.35 -14.61
N PRO A 36 8.16 8.86 -14.76
CA PRO A 36 8.41 10.30 -14.88
C PRO A 36 7.68 10.96 -16.06
N HIS A 37 7.55 10.24 -17.17
CA HIS A 37 6.98 10.73 -18.43
C HIS A 37 5.51 10.36 -18.64
N GLN A 38 4.91 9.59 -17.73
CA GLN A 38 3.50 9.21 -17.78
C GLN A 38 2.91 9.34 -16.38
N PRO A 39 2.19 10.45 -16.10
CA PRO A 39 1.58 10.69 -14.81
C PRO A 39 0.61 9.59 -14.40
N GLY A 40 0.45 9.42 -13.09
CA GLY A 40 -0.48 8.45 -12.50
C GLY A 40 0.19 7.21 -11.92
N ARG A 41 -0.63 6.40 -11.26
CA ARG A 41 -0.23 5.10 -10.70
C ARG A 41 -0.48 4.03 -11.75
N HIS A 42 0.59 3.35 -12.17
CA HIS A 42 0.51 2.25 -13.13
C HIS A 42 0.42 0.94 -12.36
N MET A 43 -0.79 0.37 -12.34
CA MET A 43 -1.09 -0.81 -11.52
C MET A 43 -0.37 -2.06 -12.05
N MET A 44 -0.02 -2.95 -11.11
CA MET A 44 0.57 -4.27 -11.38
C MET A 44 0.00 -5.32 -10.42
N GLU A 45 -0.10 -6.54 -10.94
CA GLU A 45 -0.50 -7.75 -10.22
C GLU A 45 0.69 -8.71 -10.21
N LEU A 46 0.94 -9.36 -9.08
CA LEU A 46 2.09 -10.23 -8.87
C LEU A 46 1.71 -11.48 -8.07
N GLN A 47 2.37 -12.58 -8.37
CA GLN A 47 2.39 -13.76 -7.51
C GLN A 47 3.82 -13.94 -6.99
N LEU A 48 4.03 -13.73 -5.69
CA LEU A 48 5.35 -13.75 -5.07
C LEU A 48 5.54 -14.98 -4.17
N THR A 49 6.76 -15.48 -4.13
CA THR A 49 7.22 -16.52 -3.20
C THR A 49 8.44 -16.00 -2.46
N PHE A 50 8.38 -16.07 -1.13
CA PHE A 50 9.45 -15.72 -0.21
C PHE A 50 9.91 -16.97 0.52
N ARG A 51 11.20 -17.26 0.41
CA ARG A 51 11.80 -18.47 1.00
C ARG A 51 13.28 -18.23 1.25
N GLN A 52 13.72 -18.35 2.50
CA GLN A 52 15.15 -18.29 2.89
C GLN A 52 15.90 -17.07 2.31
N GLY A 53 15.30 -15.88 2.38
CA GLY A 53 15.90 -14.64 1.87
C GLY A 53 15.91 -14.53 0.34
N VAL A 54 15.22 -15.43 -0.37
CA VAL A 54 15.03 -15.38 -1.83
C VAL A 54 13.59 -14.99 -2.16
N MET A 55 13.45 -14.04 -3.07
CA MET A 55 12.18 -13.61 -3.65
C MET A 55 12.11 -14.07 -5.11
N THR A 56 11.07 -14.81 -5.45
CA THR A 56 10.75 -15.18 -6.84
C THR A 56 9.30 -14.90 -7.13
N GLY A 57 8.95 -14.72 -8.40
CA GLY A 57 7.56 -14.58 -8.76
C GLY A 57 7.35 -14.29 -10.24
N GLU A 58 6.11 -14.00 -10.55
CA GLU A 58 5.65 -13.58 -11.87
C GLU A 58 4.55 -12.54 -11.70
N GLY A 59 4.18 -11.90 -12.79
CA GLY A 59 3.10 -10.93 -12.77
C GLY A 59 2.89 -10.28 -14.13
N ARG A 60 2.04 -9.26 -14.10
CA ARG A 60 1.70 -8.47 -15.29
C ARG A 60 1.35 -7.03 -14.92
N ASP A 61 1.56 -6.17 -15.89
CA ASP A 61 1.09 -4.79 -15.89
C ASP A 61 0.86 -4.32 -17.33
N MET A 62 0.68 -3.00 -17.52
CA MET A 62 0.44 -2.41 -18.84
C MET A 62 1.58 -2.60 -19.86
N ILE A 63 2.80 -2.94 -19.44
CA ILE A 63 3.95 -3.19 -20.33
C ILE A 63 3.96 -4.64 -20.82
N GLY A 64 3.47 -5.57 -20.00
CA GLY A 64 3.30 -6.98 -20.33
C GLY A 64 3.60 -7.93 -19.17
N PRO A 65 3.65 -9.25 -19.45
CA PRO A 65 4.01 -10.26 -18.46
C PRO A 65 5.50 -10.17 -18.09
N PHE A 66 5.82 -10.50 -16.84
CA PHE A 66 7.18 -10.45 -16.31
C PHE A 66 7.46 -11.55 -15.29
N LEU A 67 8.77 -11.80 -15.08
CA LEU A 67 9.30 -12.66 -14.03
C LEU A 67 10.10 -11.84 -13.01
N ILE A 68 10.11 -12.29 -11.76
CA ILE A 68 10.84 -11.68 -10.64
C ILE A 68 11.85 -12.66 -10.08
N LYS A 69 13.07 -12.15 -9.83
CA LYS A 69 14.10 -12.84 -9.06
C LYS A 69 14.91 -11.84 -8.24
N GLY A 70 15.03 -12.10 -6.95
CA GLY A 70 15.72 -11.21 -6.03
C GLY A 70 15.89 -11.79 -4.65
N ARG A 71 16.10 -10.90 -3.69
CA ARG A 71 16.34 -11.24 -2.28
C ARG A 71 15.63 -10.24 -1.37
N TYR A 72 15.45 -10.67 -0.14
CA TYR A 72 14.93 -9.86 0.96
C TYR A 72 15.71 -10.18 2.24
N GLN A 73 15.68 -9.25 3.19
CA GLN A 73 16.24 -9.41 4.53
C GLN A 73 15.16 -9.12 5.57
N VAL A 74 15.10 -9.97 6.59
CA VAL A 74 14.12 -9.84 7.68
C VAL A 74 14.61 -8.82 8.70
N GLU A 75 15.91 -8.74 8.89
CA GLU A 75 16.56 -7.91 9.92
C GLU A 75 16.18 -6.43 9.79
N ASP A 76 16.14 -5.92 8.55
CA ASP A 76 15.89 -4.50 8.26
C ASP A 76 14.78 -4.28 7.21
N GLY A 77 14.19 -5.36 6.69
CA GLY A 77 13.13 -5.29 5.68
C GLY A 77 13.62 -4.95 4.27
N GLN A 78 14.93 -4.90 4.01
CA GLN A 78 15.46 -4.58 2.67
C GLN A 78 15.04 -5.61 1.64
N CYS A 79 14.73 -5.13 0.43
CA CYS A 79 14.38 -5.94 -0.73
C CYS A 79 15.09 -5.43 -1.98
N TRP A 80 15.61 -6.34 -2.80
CA TRP A 80 16.13 -6.00 -4.12
C TRP A 80 15.91 -7.13 -5.11
N TRP A 81 15.42 -6.81 -6.30
CA TRP A 81 15.11 -7.80 -7.32
C TRP A 81 15.25 -7.23 -8.72
N SER A 82 15.32 -8.14 -9.70
CA SER A 82 15.16 -7.81 -11.11
C SER A 82 13.80 -8.31 -11.57
N LYS A 83 13.08 -7.43 -12.26
CA LYS A 83 11.85 -7.70 -12.99
C LYS A 83 12.19 -7.82 -14.48
N ARG A 84 12.04 -9.00 -15.04
CA ARG A 84 12.32 -9.32 -16.45
C ARG A 84 11.02 -9.36 -17.22
N TYR A 85 10.79 -8.39 -18.11
CA TYR A 85 9.69 -8.51 -19.06
C TYR A 85 10.00 -9.57 -20.11
N VAL A 86 9.05 -10.46 -20.38
CA VAL A 86 9.23 -11.57 -21.33
C VAL A 86 9.57 -11.03 -22.72
N GLY A 87 10.74 -11.40 -23.25
CA GLY A 87 11.22 -10.96 -24.56
C GLY A 87 11.62 -9.48 -24.66
N LYS A 88 11.75 -8.77 -23.53
CA LYS A 88 12.09 -7.34 -23.49
C LYS A 88 13.29 -7.08 -22.57
N HIS A 89 13.20 -6.06 -21.72
CA HIS A 89 14.28 -5.57 -20.86
C HIS A 89 14.06 -5.92 -19.38
N ASP A 90 15.08 -5.63 -18.59
CA ASP A 90 15.09 -5.75 -17.14
C ASP A 90 14.83 -4.40 -16.49
N VAL A 91 14.15 -4.46 -15.35
CA VAL A 91 13.98 -3.33 -14.45
C VAL A 91 14.51 -3.76 -13.08
N HIS A 92 15.39 -2.98 -12.49
CA HIS A 92 15.96 -3.29 -11.18
C HIS A 92 15.20 -2.54 -10.10
N TYR A 93 14.81 -3.23 -9.03
CA TYR A 93 14.05 -2.68 -7.92
C TYR A 93 14.87 -2.76 -6.64
N ARG A 94 14.77 -1.72 -5.83
CA ARG A 94 15.29 -1.67 -4.45
C ARG A 94 14.27 -0.98 -3.56
N GLY A 95 14.02 -1.53 -2.39
CA GLY A 95 13.03 -0.98 -1.47
C GLY A 95 13.09 -1.62 -0.10
N TYR A 96 12.09 -1.27 0.72
CA TYR A 96 11.97 -1.69 2.10
C TYR A 96 10.54 -2.13 2.39
N ASN A 97 10.38 -3.09 3.30
CA ASN A 97 9.10 -3.45 3.87
C ASN A 97 9.09 -3.20 5.37
N GLU A 98 8.25 -2.26 5.79
CA GLU A 98 8.09 -1.83 7.18
C GLU A 98 6.68 -2.16 7.70
N GLY A 99 6.03 -3.17 7.11
CA GLY A 99 4.70 -3.65 7.55
C GLY A 99 3.51 -3.13 6.73
N LYS A 100 3.75 -2.29 5.72
CA LYS A 100 2.71 -1.75 4.82
C LYS A 100 2.97 -2.08 3.36
N GLY A 101 3.62 -3.21 3.10
CA GLY A 101 4.11 -3.60 1.78
C GLY A 101 5.50 -3.06 1.48
N ILE A 102 6.03 -3.42 0.31
CA ILE A 102 7.37 -3.04 -0.16
C ILE A 102 7.25 -1.76 -0.98
N TRP A 103 8.02 -0.74 -0.60
CA TRP A 103 8.10 0.54 -1.32
C TRP A 103 9.55 0.92 -1.61
N GLY A 104 9.77 1.70 -2.66
CA GLY A 104 11.13 2.11 -3.02
C GLY A 104 11.25 2.64 -4.45
N LEU A 105 12.39 2.36 -5.07
CA LEU A 105 12.73 2.81 -6.41
C LEU A 105 12.93 1.65 -7.39
N TRP A 106 12.48 1.87 -8.61
CA TRP A 106 12.87 1.08 -9.77
C TRP A 106 13.82 1.87 -10.65
N GLU A 107 14.70 1.19 -11.38
CA GLU A 107 15.64 1.77 -12.34
C GLU A 107 15.79 0.90 -13.60
N ILE A 108 15.90 1.57 -14.75
CA ILE A 108 16.42 1.01 -16.01
C ILE A 108 17.61 1.88 -16.39
N PRO A 109 18.84 1.40 -16.15
CA PRO A 109 20.03 2.19 -16.40
C PRO A 109 20.15 2.62 -17.87
N PRO A 110 20.72 3.81 -18.15
CA PRO A 110 21.23 4.79 -17.19
C PRO A 110 20.21 5.87 -16.80
N SER A 111 19.03 5.94 -17.43
CA SER A 111 18.24 7.18 -17.46
C SER A 111 16.85 7.10 -16.83
N TYR A 112 16.27 5.91 -16.70
CA TYR A 112 14.89 5.79 -16.22
C TYR A 112 14.86 5.30 -14.78
N LYS A 113 14.06 5.97 -13.97
CA LYS A 113 13.79 5.60 -12.59
C LYS A 113 12.45 6.13 -12.13
N GLY A 114 11.89 5.53 -11.10
CA GLY A 114 10.65 6.00 -10.49
C GLY A 114 10.36 5.29 -9.19
N GLY A 115 9.33 5.79 -8.49
CA GLY A 115 8.84 5.17 -7.27
C GLY A 115 7.96 3.95 -7.55
N PHE A 116 7.85 3.06 -6.58
CA PHE A 116 6.85 2.00 -6.57
C PHE A 116 6.36 1.72 -5.15
N HIS A 117 5.20 1.08 -5.07
CA HIS A 117 4.68 0.50 -3.84
C HIS A 117 3.85 -0.73 -4.19
N ILE A 118 4.19 -1.88 -3.61
CA ILE A 118 3.46 -3.15 -3.72
C ILE A 118 3.11 -3.70 -2.33
N TRP A 119 1.98 -4.38 -2.21
CA TRP A 119 1.51 -4.95 -0.95
C TRP A 119 0.76 -6.27 -1.20
N PRO A 120 0.65 -7.15 -0.18
CA PRO A 120 -0.16 -8.37 -0.30
C PRO A 120 -1.63 -8.02 -0.52
N GLU A 121 -2.32 -8.70 -1.42
CA GLU A 121 -3.74 -8.37 -1.71
C GLU A 121 -4.62 -8.46 -0.46
N ALA A 122 -4.36 -9.44 0.41
CA ALA A 122 -5.08 -9.64 1.67
C ALA A 122 -4.95 -8.47 2.67
N MET A 123 -3.96 -7.58 2.49
CA MET A 123 -3.78 -6.39 3.34
C MET A 123 -4.81 -5.30 3.05
N GLY A 124 -5.39 -5.28 1.84
CA GLY A 124 -6.09 -4.11 1.31
C GLY A 124 -5.12 -2.98 0.95
N ASP A 125 -5.62 -1.94 0.27
CA ASP A 125 -4.79 -0.82 -0.22
C ASP A 125 -4.31 0.07 0.95
N PRO A 126 -3.00 0.04 1.29
CA PRO A 126 -2.46 0.80 2.41
C PRO A 126 -2.31 2.30 2.11
N THR A 127 -2.55 2.71 0.86
CA THR A 127 -2.39 4.09 0.42
C THR A 127 -3.68 4.90 0.48
N LYS A 128 -4.81 4.25 0.77
CA LYS A 128 -6.09 4.92 1.02
C LYS A 128 -6.14 5.40 2.48
N GLN A 129 -6.47 6.67 2.68
CA GLN A 129 -6.79 7.17 4.02
C GLN A 129 -8.09 6.52 4.49
N LYS A 130 -8.04 5.76 5.58
CA LYS A 130 -9.23 5.27 6.27
C LYS A 130 -9.71 6.41 7.17
N LEU A 131 -10.75 7.14 6.75
CA LEU A 131 -11.43 8.09 7.64
C LEU A 131 -11.98 7.29 8.81
N ALA A 132 -11.49 7.54 10.02
CA ALA A 132 -12.05 6.94 11.22
C ALA A 132 -13.42 7.57 11.47
N GLU A 133 -14.49 6.92 11.01
CA GLU A 133 -15.85 7.24 11.44
C GLU A 133 -16.00 6.81 12.91
N SER A 134 -15.74 7.74 13.83
CA SER A 134 -16.24 7.64 15.20
C SER A 134 -17.74 7.94 15.16
N ILE A 135 -18.57 6.90 15.14
CA ILE A 135 -19.98 7.03 15.50
C ILE A 135 -20.01 7.15 17.03
N GLU A 136 -20.02 8.37 17.55
CA GLU A 136 -20.56 8.62 18.88
C GLU A 136 -22.09 8.59 18.75
N GLU A 137 -22.72 7.57 19.33
CA GLU A 137 -24.18 7.55 19.51
C GLU A 137 -24.60 8.78 20.34
N PRO A 138 -25.70 9.48 20.00
CA PRO A 138 -26.20 10.56 20.83
C PRO A 138 -26.62 10.00 22.19
N GLN A 139 -25.93 10.37 23.27
CA GLN A 139 -26.45 10.19 24.61
C GLN A 139 -27.64 11.13 24.82
N ASP A 140 -28.79 10.55 25.16
CA ASP A 140 -30.00 11.24 25.57
C ASP A 140 -29.68 12.30 26.64
N ALA A 141 -29.81 13.58 26.28
CA ALA A 141 -29.67 14.67 27.23
C ALA A 141 -30.97 14.82 28.04
N PRO A 142 -30.92 14.89 29.39
CA PRO A 142 -32.11 15.15 30.19
C PRO A 142 -32.63 16.59 29.97
N PRO A 143 -33.93 16.85 30.22
CA PRO A 143 -34.55 18.15 29.92
C PRO A 143 -33.97 19.25 30.80
N VAL A 144 -33.56 20.35 30.18
CA VAL A 144 -33.10 21.56 30.88
C VAL A 144 -34.33 22.36 31.32
N GLU A 145 -34.57 22.47 32.63
CA GLU A 145 -35.56 23.39 33.19
C GLU A 145 -35.11 24.85 32.99
N ALA A 146 -35.96 25.67 32.37
CA ALA A 146 -35.72 27.08 32.10
C ALA A 146 -36.05 27.96 33.32
N PRO A 147 -35.16 28.88 33.77
CA PRO A 147 -35.56 29.96 34.65
C PRO A 147 -36.22 31.09 33.84
N ALA A 148 -37.32 31.61 34.38
CA ALA A 148 -38.09 32.71 33.85
C ALA A 148 -37.29 34.02 33.82
N GLU A 149 -37.18 34.65 32.65
CA GLU A 149 -36.70 36.03 32.52
C GLU A 149 -37.85 37.03 32.43
N GLU A 150 -37.73 38.05 33.28
CA GLU A 150 -38.63 39.16 33.53
C GLU A 150 -38.65 40.14 32.34
N LEU A 151 -39.85 40.44 31.84
CA LEU A 151 -40.08 41.29 30.67
C LEU A 151 -39.99 42.78 31.03
N VAL A 152 -39.07 43.51 30.40
CA VAL A 152 -39.12 44.99 30.30
C VAL A 152 -39.56 45.43 28.90
N PRO A 153 -40.54 46.35 28.75
CA PRO A 153 -41.11 46.68 27.44
C PRO A 153 -40.59 48.00 26.86
N ALA A 154 -40.34 48.02 25.54
CA ALA A 154 -40.42 49.16 24.60
C ALA A 154 -39.92 48.66 23.24
N GLY A 155 -40.45 48.96 22.05
CA GLY A 155 -41.44 49.90 21.52
C GLY A 155 -41.31 49.81 19.98
N ALA A 156 -42.39 50.09 19.25
CA ALA A 156 -42.62 49.70 17.85
C ALA A 156 -42.00 50.61 16.75
N GLY A 157 -41.92 50.08 15.51
CA GLY A 157 -41.84 50.81 14.23
C GLY A 157 -40.96 50.10 13.18
N ALA A 158 -41.51 49.28 12.26
CA ALA A 158 -42.00 49.61 10.91
C ALA A 158 -40.90 50.18 9.97
N ASP A 159 -40.35 49.36 9.08
CA ASP A 159 -40.67 49.24 7.62
C ASP A 159 -40.03 50.33 6.73
N ALA A 160 -39.17 49.90 5.79
CA ALA A 160 -39.19 50.27 4.36
C ALA A 160 -37.87 49.91 3.68
N GLY A 161 -37.97 49.24 2.53
CA GLY A 161 -36.85 48.75 1.71
C GLY A 161 -36.07 49.84 0.97
N PHE A 162 -34.95 49.42 0.36
CA PHE A 162 -34.25 50.23 -0.63
C PHE A 162 -33.66 49.37 -1.77
N ASP A 163 -34.12 49.70 -2.96
CA ASP A 163 -33.69 49.28 -4.30
C ASP A 163 -32.35 49.96 -4.65
N VAL A 164 -31.43 49.25 -5.32
CA VAL A 164 -30.19 49.85 -5.82
C VAL A 164 -30.05 49.57 -7.31
N SER A 165 -30.41 50.57 -8.12
CA SER A 165 -30.05 50.68 -9.53
C SER A 165 -28.70 51.40 -9.66
N VAL A 166 -27.81 50.83 -10.47
CA VAL A 166 -26.45 51.32 -10.77
C VAL A 166 -26.42 51.80 -12.22
N ALA A 167 -26.09 53.08 -12.44
CA ALA A 167 -25.45 53.55 -13.67
C ALA A 167 -24.93 54.99 -13.50
N ALA A 168 -23.62 55.18 -13.64
CA ALA A 168 -23.07 56.41 -14.20
C ALA A 168 -21.67 56.14 -14.77
N PHE A 169 -21.59 56.38 -16.08
CA PHE A 169 -20.48 56.78 -16.97
C PHE A 169 -19.04 56.75 -16.48
#